data_AF-A0A356ERQ7-F1
#
_entry.id   AF-A0A356ERQ7-F1
#
_cell.length_a   1.000
_cell.length_b   1.000
_cell.length_c   1.000
_cell.angle_alpha   90.00
_cell.angle_beta   90.00
_cell.angle_gamma   90.00
#
_symmetry.space_group_name_H-M   'P 1'
#
loop_
_entity.id
_entity.type
_entity.pdbx_description
1 polymer ?
#
loop_
_entity_poly.entity_id
_entity_poly.type
_entity_poly.pdbx_seq_one_letter_code
_entity_poly.pdbx_strand_id
1 'polypeptide(L)'
;MSSLLENPSTTTSTPTNDSAETLRATMAAVRVSLHWLGIRKSLSVDQRAQAADAFGAEGTFLSAGKKLLDNRHPAFRAVTAVRGRLQNFVKALSLPYPEPGLRLMRQDRIDEFNTQMQEFREELQEAVQRLDAHYGELREAARRRLGTLFDPSDYPASLLGLFDIAWEFPAVEPPDYLRRLNPELYQQECQRMRERFGEAVRLAEEAFTSELARLVSHLTERLAGTEDGKPKIFRDSAVTNLNEFFERFRELNVGSSDELDRLVSDARRVIRGVEPQTLRDSSTLRQHVATEMSRVQSVLDGLFVDRPRRNILRRPR
;
A
#
# COMPACT_ATOMS: atom_id res chain seq x y z
N MET A 1 27.79 -49.31 10.45
CA MET A 1 26.53 -48.90 9.80
C MET A 1 26.12 -47.57 10.40
N SER A 2 26.40 -46.47 9.70
CA SER A 2 25.99 -45.13 10.11
C SER A 2 25.24 -44.53 8.93
N SER A 3 23.91 -44.45 9.04
CA SER A 3 23.07 -43.84 8.01
C SER A 3 23.09 -42.33 8.21
N LEU A 4 23.76 -41.63 7.31
CA LEU A 4 23.62 -40.18 7.17
C LEU A 4 22.23 -39.89 6.62
N LEU A 5 21.41 -39.26 7.45
CA LEU A 5 20.12 -38.67 7.07
C LEU A 5 20.40 -37.51 6.10
N GLU A 6 19.88 -37.66 4.89
CA GLU A 6 19.90 -36.65 3.84
C GLU A 6 18.76 -35.66 4.11
N ASN A 7 19.11 -34.42 4.46
CA ASN A 7 18.14 -33.34 4.63
C ASN A 7 17.59 -32.92 3.26
N PRO A 8 16.26 -32.78 3.08
CA PRO A 8 15.70 -32.26 1.84
C PRO A 8 16.12 -30.81 1.66
N SER A 9 16.71 -30.51 0.50
CA SER A 9 17.17 -29.16 0.13
C SER A 9 15.97 -28.22 -0.02
N THR A 10 15.87 -27.23 0.87
CA THR A 10 14.94 -26.11 0.75
C THR A 10 15.29 -25.32 -0.50
N THR A 11 14.41 -25.34 -1.50
CA THR A 11 14.62 -24.65 -2.77
C THR A 11 14.23 -23.18 -2.58
N THR A 12 15.19 -22.33 -2.22
CA THR A 12 15.01 -20.88 -2.27
C THR A 12 14.85 -20.50 -3.75
N SER A 13 13.62 -20.24 -4.18
CA SER A 13 13.28 -19.79 -5.52
C SER A 13 13.99 -18.46 -5.79
N THR A 14 15.10 -18.55 -6.52
CA THR A 14 15.78 -17.38 -7.05
C THR A 14 14.96 -16.92 -8.25
N PRO A 15 14.59 -15.63 -8.37
CA PRO A 15 13.85 -15.17 -9.53
C PRO A 15 14.64 -15.54 -10.78
N THR A 16 14.02 -16.27 -11.70
CA THR A 16 14.63 -16.58 -13.00
C THR A 16 14.89 -15.27 -13.75
N ASN A 17 16.02 -15.18 -14.45
CA ASN A 17 16.34 -14.02 -15.31
C ASN A 17 15.16 -13.65 -16.23
N ASP A 18 14.39 -14.64 -16.64
CA ASP A 18 13.20 -14.52 -17.50
C ASP A 18 12.07 -13.67 -16.87
N SER A 19 11.82 -13.79 -15.57
CA SER A 19 10.79 -12.99 -14.88
C SER A 19 11.17 -11.51 -14.80
N ALA A 20 12.44 -11.21 -14.53
CA ALA A 20 12.94 -9.84 -14.47
C ALA A 20 12.94 -9.18 -15.86
N GLU A 21 13.30 -9.94 -16.91
CA GLU A 21 13.23 -9.48 -18.29
C GLU A 21 11.78 -9.25 -18.74
N THR A 22 10.86 -10.14 -18.37
CA THR A 22 9.42 -9.98 -18.64
C THR A 22 8.86 -8.73 -17.98
N LEU A 23 9.17 -8.47 -16.69
CA LEU A 23 8.78 -7.22 -16.02
C LEU A 23 9.32 -6.00 -16.77
N ARG A 24 10.60 -6.03 -17.17
CA ARG A 24 11.22 -4.91 -17.90
C ARG A 24 10.54 -4.66 -19.25
N ALA A 25 10.18 -5.71 -19.98
CA ALA A 25 9.59 -5.59 -21.30
C ALA A 25 8.12 -5.12 -21.27
N THR A 26 7.36 -5.48 -20.22
CA THR A 26 5.90 -5.27 -20.16
C THR A 26 5.45 -4.15 -19.25
N MET A 27 6.33 -3.66 -18.37
CA MET A 27 6.00 -2.63 -17.38
C MET A 27 6.64 -1.29 -17.71
N ALA A 28 5.99 -0.21 -17.30
CA ALA A 28 6.49 1.15 -17.23
C ALA A 28 6.56 1.59 -15.77
N ALA A 29 7.48 2.49 -15.45
CA ALA A 29 7.50 3.09 -14.13
C ALA A 29 6.52 4.26 -14.04
N VAL A 30 5.87 4.40 -12.90
CA VAL A 30 4.97 5.49 -12.59
C VAL A 30 5.30 6.06 -11.21
N ARG A 31 5.32 7.39 -11.12
CA ARG A 31 5.43 8.13 -9.86
C ARG A 31 4.18 8.97 -9.69
N VAL A 32 3.57 8.89 -8.52
CA VAL A 32 2.43 9.74 -8.14
C VAL A 32 2.82 10.59 -6.94
N SER A 33 2.69 11.89 -7.11
CA SER A 33 3.02 12.92 -6.12
C SER A 33 1.73 13.57 -5.63
N LEU A 34 1.56 13.61 -4.31
CA LEU A 34 0.41 14.21 -3.65
C LEU A 34 0.87 15.42 -2.85
N HIS A 35 0.41 16.60 -3.26
CA HIS A 35 0.55 17.81 -2.44
C HIS A 35 -0.68 17.94 -1.55
N TRP A 36 -0.48 18.10 -0.24
CA TRP A 36 -1.58 18.10 0.73
C TRP A 36 -1.30 19.10 1.85
N LEU A 37 -2.32 19.88 2.22
CA LEU A 37 -2.20 20.81 3.34
C LEU A 37 -1.84 20.10 4.65
N GLY A 38 -0.80 20.59 5.31
CA GLY A 38 -0.48 20.22 6.68
C GLY A 38 -1.49 20.82 7.66
N ILE A 39 -2.21 19.96 8.40
CA ILE A 39 -3.24 20.38 9.38
C ILE A 39 -2.74 20.39 10.83
N ARG A 40 -1.43 20.23 11.04
CA ARG A 40 -0.79 20.26 12.36
C ARG A 40 0.42 21.16 12.32
N LYS A 41 0.67 21.87 13.42
CA LYS A 41 1.88 22.68 13.59
C LYS A 41 2.48 22.42 14.97
N SER A 42 3.80 22.33 15.05
CA SER A 42 4.50 22.22 16.33
C SER A 42 4.24 23.46 17.19
N LEU A 43 4.21 23.27 18.51
CA LEU A 43 4.18 24.41 19.43
C LEU A 43 5.52 25.18 19.37
N SER A 44 5.44 26.50 19.58
CA SER A 44 6.64 27.33 19.76
C SER A 44 7.43 26.88 21.00
N VAL A 45 8.67 27.36 21.15
CA VAL A 45 9.51 27.04 22.31
C VAL A 45 8.80 27.45 23.61
N ASP A 46 8.26 28.66 23.66
CA ASP A 46 7.57 29.20 24.84
C ASP A 46 6.29 28.42 25.16
N GLN A 47 5.46 28.12 24.15
CA GLN A 47 4.25 27.32 24.32
C GLN A 47 4.56 25.90 24.82
N ARG A 48 5.68 25.33 24.38
CA ARG A 48 6.13 24.01 24.80
C ARG A 48 6.69 24.02 26.22
N ALA A 49 7.45 25.05 26.59
CA ALA A 49 7.92 25.23 27.97
C ALA A 49 6.73 25.34 28.93
N GLN A 50 5.76 26.19 28.61
CA GLN A 50 4.53 26.33 29.41
C GLN A 50 3.75 25.01 29.53
N ALA A 51 3.69 24.20 28.47
CA ALA A 51 3.06 22.88 28.53
C ALA A 51 3.87 21.87 29.35
N ALA A 52 5.20 21.94 29.31
CA ALA A 52 6.09 21.05 30.06
C ALA A 52 6.06 21.32 31.57
N ASP A 53 5.96 22.59 31.96
CA ASP A 53 5.86 23.02 33.37
C ASP A 53 4.68 22.37 34.09
N ALA A 54 3.55 22.18 33.40
CA ALA A 54 2.36 21.52 33.96
C ALA A 54 2.61 20.07 34.42
N PHE A 55 3.66 19.42 33.92
CA PHE A 55 4.06 18.06 34.27
C PHE A 55 5.44 18.00 34.93
N GLY A 56 6.08 19.14 35.19
CA GLY A 56 7.47 19.21 35.67
C GLY A 56 8.48 18.58 34.71
N ALA A 57 8.16 18.55 33.41
CA ALA A 57 9.01 17.95 32.39
C ALA A 57 10.00 18.98 31.84
N GLU A 58 11.17 18.52 31.39
CA GLU A 58 12.08 19.36 30.62
C GLU A 58 11.51 19.57 29.20
N GLY A 59 11.36 20.82 28.76
CA GLY A 59 10.70 21.15 27.49
C GLY A 59 11.37 20.55 26.24
N THR A 60 12.66 20.21 26.30
CA THR A 60 13.42 19.53 25.23
C THR A 60 13.06 18.05 25.10
N PHE A 61 12.62 17.42 26.20
CA PHE A 61 12.16 16.04 26.26
C PHE A 61 10.65 15.90 26.02
N LEU A 62 9.94 17.02 25.82
CA LEU A 62 8.52 17.05 25.45
C LEU A 62 8.36 17.40 23.96
N SER A 63 7.51 16.67 23.25
CA SER A 63 7.05 17.04 21.90
C SER A 63 5.54 17.27 21.90
N ALA A 64 5.11 18.41 21.38
CA ALA A 64 3.72 18.80 21.32
C ALA A 64 3.41 19.60 20.04
N GLY A 65 2.18 19.47 19.54
CA GLY A 65 1.70 20.20 18.38
C GLY A 65 0.20 20.46 18.44
N LYS A 66 -0.22 21.53 17.78
CA LYS A 66 -1.61 21.95 17.66
C LYS A 66 -2.23 21.46 16.35
N LYS A 67 -3.51 21.07 16.40
CA LYS A 67 -4.32 20.73 15.22
C LYS A 67 -4.96 22.01 14.68
N LEU A 68 -4.60 22.40 13.46
CA LEU A 68 -5.06 23.65 12.83
C LEU A 68 -6.49 23.53 12.32
N LEU A 69 -6.80 22.44 11.61
CA LEU A 69 -8.12 22.25 11.00
C LEU A 69 -8.73 20.93 11.42
N ASP A 70 -10.05 20.92 11.61
CA ASP A 70 -10.77 19.70 11.96
C ASP A 70 -11.02 18.79 10.76
N ASN A 71 -10.11 17.84 10.56
CA ASN A 71 -10.24 16.83 9.51
C ASN A 71 -11.43 15.87 9.64
N ARG A 72 -12.24 15.97 10.70
CA ARG A 72 -13.50 15.22 10.84
C ARG A 72 -14.67 15.91 10.13
N HIS A 73 -14.53 17.18 9.75
CA HIS A 73 -15.55 17.91 9.02
C HIS A 73 -15.91 17.21 7.70
N PRO A 74 -17.20 17.09 7.32
CA PRO A 74 -17.61 16.36 6.12
C PRO A 74 -16.88 16.81 4.86
N ALA A 75 -16.71 18.13 4.64
CA ALA A 75 -15.98 18.64 3.49
C ALA A 75 -14.50 18.24 3.48
N PHE A 76 -13.84 18.17 4.65
CA PHE A 76 -12.44 17.73 4.73
C PHE A 76 -12.32 16.22 4.52
N ARG A 77 -13.29 15.45 5.02
CA ARG A 77 -13.38 14.01 4.78
C ARG A 77 -13.57 13.70 3.30
N ALA A 78 -14.33 14.51 2.55
CA ALA A 78 -14.49 14.36 1.10
C ALA A 78 -13.14 14.48 0.38
N VAL A 79 -12.34 15.51 0.68
CA VAL A 79 -10.99 15.69 0.14
C VAL A 79 -10.09 14.48 0.51
N THR A 80 -10.15 14.03 1.77
CA THR A 80 -9.39 12.85 2.22
C THR A 80 -9.83 11.55 1.54
N ALA A 81 -11.12 11.42 1.21
CA ALA A 81 -11.66 10.24 0.54
C ALA A 81 -11.14 10.12 -0.90
N VAL A 82 -10.99 11.23 -1.63
CA VAL A 82 -10.37 11.24 -2.97
C VAL A 82 -8.95 10.68 -2.90
N ARG A 83 -8.13 11.18 -1.95
CA ARG A 83 -6.77 10.67 -1.72
C ARG A 83 -6.74 9.18 -1.46
N GLY A 84 -7.65 8.67 -0.61
CA GLY A 84 -7.73 7.24 -0.30
C GLY A 84 -8.06 6.39 -1.52
N ARG A 85 -9.05 6.81 -2.33
CA ARG A 85 -9.42 6.10 -3.56
C ARG A 85 -8.29 6.10 -4.58
N LEU A 86 -7.63 7.24 -4.80
CA LEU A 86 -6.46 7.34 -5.68
C LEU A 86 -5.33 6.41 -5.23
N GLN A 87 -4.99 6.41 -3.94
CA GLN A 87 -3.91 5.54 -3.43
C GLN A 87 -4.24 4.06 -3.62
N ASN A 88 -5.50 3.67 -3.43
CA ASN A 88 -5.96 2.30 -3.67
C ASN A 88 -5.92 1.95 -5.16
N PHE A 89 -6.37 2.85 -6.03
CA PHE A 89 -6.35 2.68 -7.48
C PHE A 89 -4.92 2.47 -8.00
N VAL A 90 -3.98 3.36 -7.64
CA VAL A 90 -2.58 3.24 -8.02
C VAL A 90 -2.01 1.90 -7.54
N LYS A 91 -2.26 1.52 -6.29
CA LYS A 91 -1.79 0.24 -5.75
C LYS A 91 -2.39 -0.95 -6.48
N ALA A 92 -3.66 -0.88 -6.90
CA ALA A 92 -4.34 -1.97 -7.59
C ALA A 92 -3.76 -2.23 -8.99
N LEU A 93 -3.31 -1.20 -9.70
CA LEU A 93 -2.79 -1.32 -11.06
C LEU A 93 -1.26 -1.44 -11.16
N SER A 94 -0.55 -1.53 -10.04
CA SER A 94 0.92 -1.48 -10.07
C SER A 94 1.60 -2.34 -9.01
N LEU A 95 2.84 -2.70 -9.29
CA LEU A 95 3.75 -3.44 -8.43
C LEU A 95 4.72 -2.49 -7.71
N PRO A 96 5.22 -2.86 -6.51
CA PRO A 96 6.28 -2.13 -5.85
C PRO A 96 7.58 -2.14 -6.69
N TYR A 97 8.37 -1.08 -6.56
CA TYR A 97 9.70 -0.97 -7.15
C TYR A 97 10.72 -0.56 -6.06
N PRO A 98 12.01 -0.94 -6.16
CA PRO A 98 13.00 -0.65 -5.12
C PRO A 98 13.23 0.83 -4.86
N GLU A 99 13.02 1.69 -5.86
CA GLU A 99 13.16 3.13 -5.70
C GLU A 99 11.92 3.75 -5.01
N PRO A 100 12.09 4.50 -3.90
CA PRO A 100 10.98 5.10 -3.19
C PRO A 100 10.11 6.01 -4.07
N GLY A 101 8.80 5.83 -3.97
CA GLY A 101 7.82 6.61 -4.73
C GLY A 101 7.60 6.14 -6.18
N LEU A 102 8.39 5.18 -6.68
CA LEU A 102 8.14 4.52 -7.96
C LEU A 102 7.39 3.21 -7.79
N ARG A 103 6.57 2.91 -8.79
CA ARG A 103 5.85 1.64 -8.96
C ARG A 103 5.92 1.20 -10.42
N LEU A 104 5.77 -0.09 -10.67
CA LEU A 104 5.73 -0.66 -12.02
C LEU A 104 4.28 -0.92 -12.43
N MET A 105 3.87 -0.43 -13.58
CA MET A 105 2.53 -0.57 -14.14
C MET A 105 2.62 -1.20 -15.53
N ARG A 106 1.64 -2.00 -15.94
CA ARG A 106 1.63 -2.54 -17.30
C ARG A 106 1.49 -1.43 -18.33
N GLN A 107 2.29 -1.50 -19.40
CA GLN A 107 2.33 -0.47 -20.43
C GLN A 107 0.98 -0.29 -21.15
N ASP A 108 0.23 -1.38 -21.34
CA ASP A 108 -1.10 -1.36 -21.97
C ASP A 108 -2.19 -0.71 -21.11
N ARG A 109 -1.90 -0.38 -19.85
CA ARG A 109 -2.82 0.29 -18.92
C ARG A 109 -2.56 1.79 -18.77
N ILE A 110 -1.54 2.33 -19.44
CA ILE A 110 -1.13 3.73 -19.28
C ILE A 110 -2.26 4.70 -19.64
N ASP A 111 -2.99 4.46 -20.74
CA ASP A 111 -4.06 5.36 -21.19
C ASP A 111 -5.25 5.38 -20.21
N GLU A 112 -5.67 4.21 -19.75
CA GLU A 112 -6.73 4.09 -18.74
C GLU A 112 -6.30 4.74 -17.42
N PHE A 113 -5.07 4.47 -16.99
CA PHE A 113 -4.51 5.08 -15.78
C PHE A 113 -4.50 6.60 -15.88
N ASN A 114 -4.00 7.16 -16.99
CA ASN A 114 -3.93 8.59 -17.19
C ASN A 114 -5.33 9.23 -17.18
N THR A 115 -6.31 8.59 -17.82
CA THR A 115 -7.70 9.04 -17.82
C THR A 115 -8.26 9.09 -16.39
N GLN A 116 -8.13 8.00 -15.64
CA GLN A 116 -8.62 7.93 -14.26
C GLN A 116 -7.91 8.92 -13.32
N MET A 117 -6.62 9.18 -13.54
CA MET A 117 -5.87 10.16 -12.76
C MET A 117 -6.34 11.59 -13.02
N GLN A 118 -6.77 11.93 -14.24
CA GLN A 118 -7.41 13.22 -14.53
C GLN A 118 -8.75 13.35 -13.80
N GLU A 119 -9.58 12.30 -13.81
CA GLU A 119 -10.83 12.29 -13.05
C GLU A 119 -10.61 12.51 -11.55
N PHE A 120 -9.60 11.86 -10.95
CA PHE A 120 -9.24 12.11 -9.56
C PHE A 120 -8.76 13.54 -9.30
N ARG A 121 -8.06 14.15 -10.26
CA ARG A 121 -7.63 15.55 -10.16
C ARG A 121 -8.82 16.50 -10.19
N GLU A 122 -9.76 16.30 -11.11
CA GLU A 122 -11.00 17.09 -11.21
C GLU A 122 -11.85 16.94 -9.94
N GLU A 123 -12.08 15.71 -9.50
CA GLU A 123 -12.85 15.43 -8.29
C GLU A 123 -12.19 16.03 -7.03
N LEU A 124 -10.86 16.02 -6.96
CA LEU A 124 -10.12 16.70 -5.89
C LEU A 124 -10.37 18.20 -5.93
N GLN A 125 -10.28 18.83 -7.10
CA GLN A 125 -10.51 20.27 -7.25
C GLN A 125 -11.91 20.65 -6.79
N GLU A 126 -12.94 19.91 -7.17
CA GLU A 126 -14.31 20.14 -6.70
C GLU A 126 -14.47 19.92 -5.19
N ALA A 127 -13.85 18.88 -4.63
CA ALA A 127 -13.88 18.63 -3.20
C ALA A 127 -13.18 19.76 -2.41
N VAL A 128 -12.08 20.31 -2.93
CA VAL A 128 -11.34 21.40 -2.32
C VAL A 128 -12.12 22.71 -2.42
N GLN A 129 -12.79 23.01 -3.54
CA GLN A 129 -13.68 24.17 -3.64
C GLN A 129 -14.81 24.12 -2.60
N ARG A 130 -15.44 22.96 -2.42
CA ARG A 130 -16.43 22.76 -1.36
C ARG A 130 -15.83 22.94 0.03
N LEU A 131 -14.63 22.43 0.27
CA LEU A 131 -13.93 22.63 1.54
C LEU A 131 -13.61 24.10 1.79
N ASP A 132 -13.19 24.84 0.77
CA ASP A 132 -12.87 26.27 0.85
C ASP A 132 -14.10 27.12 1.20
N ALA A 133 -15.27 26.76 0.67
CA ALA A 133 -16.54 27.41 1.04
C ALA A 133 -16.87 27.29 2.54
N HIS A 134 -16.43 26.20 3.19
CA HIS A 134 -16.57 25.98 4.64
C HIS A 134 -15.34 26.42 5.45
N TYR A 135 -14.32 26.99 4.81
CA TYR A 135 -13.04 27.24 5.46
C TYR A 135 -13.12 28.32 6.55
N GLY A 136 -13.92 29.36 6.32
CA GLY A 136 -14.17 30.40 7.33
C GLY A 136 -14.74 29.83 8.63
N GLU A 137 -15.73 28.94 8.54
CA GLU A 137 -16.31 28.25 9.69
C GLU A 137 -15.27 27.38 10.42
N LEU A 138 -14.46 26.62 9.66
CA LEU A 138 -13.40 25.79 10.21
C LEU A 138 -12.34 26.61 10.95
N ARG A 139 -11.97 27.76 10.41
CA ARG A 139 -11.02 28.70 11.02
C ARG A 139 -11.56 29.30 12.31
N GLU A 140 -12.82 29.71 12.33
CA GLU A 140 -13.46 30.23 13.55
C GLU A 140 -13.63 29.14 14.63
N ALA A 141 -13.98 27.91 14.22
CA ALA A 141 -13.99 26.77 15.14
C ALA A 141 -12.60 26.48 15.71
N ALA A 142 -11.55 26.57 14.88
CA ALA A 142 -10.17 26.40 15.33
C ALA A 142 -9.75 27.51 16.31
N ARG A 143 -10.11 28.77 16.04
CA ARG A 143 -9.88 29.90 16.96
C ARG A 143 -10.48 29.66 18.34
N ARG A 144 -11.74 29.21 18.40
CA ARG A 144 -12.41 28.88 19.67
C ARG A 144 -11.75 27.71 20.40
N ARG A 145 -11.36 26.65 19.67
CA ARG A 145 -10.80 25.42 20.26
C ARG A 145 -9.34 25.56 20.69
N LEU A 146 -8.53 26.34 19.96
CA LEU A 146 -7.11 26.53 20.25
C LEU A 146 -6.86 27.63 21.27
N GLY A 147 -7.81 28.55 21.47
CA GLY A 147 -7.66 29.65 22.42
C GLY A 147 -6.39 30.45 22.14
N THR A 148 -5.53 30.60 23.14
CA THR A 148 -4.25 31.33 23.04
C THR A 148 -3.22 30.67 22.13
N LEU A 149 -3.41 29.41 21.75
CA LEU A 149 -2.55 28.72 20.77
C LEU A 149 -2.94 29.03 19.32
N PHE A 150 -4.06 29.72 19.08
CA PHE A 150 -4.46 30.13 17.74
C PHE A 150 -3.53 31.24 17.22
N ASP A 151 -2.99 31.03 16.03
CA ASP A 151 -2.19 32.03 15.33
C ASP A 151 -2.82 32.25 13.94
N PRO A 152 -3.33 33.46 13.62
CA PRO A 152 -3.92 33.75 12.31
C PRO A 152 -3.00 33.47 11.12
N SER A 153 -1.66 33.55 11.30
CA SER A 153 -0.67 33.32 10.25
C SER A 153 -0.51 31.85 9.85
N ASP A 154 -1.02 30.93 10.68
CA ASP A 154 -1.09 29.49 10.36
C ASP A 154 -2.16 29.16 9.32
N TYR A 155 -3.02 30.12 8.99
CA TYR A 155 -4.20 29.94 8.16
C TYR A 155 -4.07 30.80 6.89
N PRO A 156 -3.87 30.19 5.71
CA PRO A 156 -3.86 30.92 4.45
C PRO A 156 -5.20 31.61 4.18
N ALA A 157 -5.27 32.48 3.18
CA ALA A 157 -6.51 33.16 2.80
C ALA A 157 -7.53 32.21 2.15
N SER A 158 -7.04 31.18 1.45
CA SER A 158 -7.84 30.13 0.79
C SER A 158 -7.07 28.82 0.80
N LEU A 159 -7.80 27.72 0.68
CA LEU A 159 -7.31 26.36 0.55
C LEU A 159 -7.06 25.95 -0.91
N LEU A 160 -7.50 26.75 -1.88
CA LEU A 160 -7.28 26.51 -3.30
C LEU A 160 -5.77 26.48 -3.60
N GLY A 161 -5.33 25.47 -4.37
CA GLY A 161 -3.92 25.27 -4.71
C GLY A 161 -3.06 24.61 -3.62
N LEU A 162 -3.60 24.34 -2.42
CA LEU A 162 -2.90 23.64 -1.34
C LEU A 162 -3.07 22.12 -1.36
N PHE A 163 -3.76 21.63 -2.40
CA PHE A 163 -4.02 20.23 -2.66
C PHE A 163 -3.78 19.99 -4.15
N ASP A 164 -2.94 19.01 -4.48
CA ASP A 164 -2.65 18.68 -5.87
C ASP A 164 -2.29 17.20 -6.05
N ILE A 165 -2.56 16.70 -7.25
CA ILE A 165 -2.20 15.37 -7.72
C ILE A 165 -1.37 15.55 -8.99
N ALA A 166 -0.14 15.07 -8.95
CA ALA A 166 0.76 15.01 -10.10
C ALA A 166 1.23 13.57 -10.33
N TRP A 167 1.44 13.22 -11.60
CA TRP A 167 2.02 11.92 -11.98
C TRP A 167 2.91 12.05 -13.20
N GLU A 168 3.90 11.17 -13.26
CA GLU A 168 4.88 11.09 -14.34
C GLU A 168 5.30 9.65 -14.59
N PHE A 169 5.84 9.42 -15.79
CA PHE A 169 6.35 8.12 -16.24
C PHE A 169 7.86 8.22 -16.50
N PRO A 170 8.69 8.15 -15.44
CA PRO A 170 10.13 8.28 -15.62
C PRO A 170 10.71 7.06 -16.33
N ALA A 171 11.75 7.30 -17.13
CA ALA A 171 12.46 6.23 -17.80
C ALA A 171 13.12 5.29 -16.78
N VAL A 172 12.92 3.99 -16.97
CA VAL A 172 13.59 2.91 -16.22
C VAL A 172 14.56 2.12 -17.10
N GLU A 173 15.06 2.77 -18.15
CA GLU A 173 16.10 2.26 -19.04
C GLU A 173 17.26 3.28 -19.15
N PRO A 174 18.51 2.82 -19.37
CA PRO A 174 19.63 3.72 -19.47
C PRO A 174 19.51 4.56 -20.77
N PRO A 175 19.80 5.86 -20.74
CA PRO A 175 19.70 6.69 -21.93
C PRO A 175 20.61 6.20 -23.08
N ASP A 176 20.08 6.12 -24.30
CA ASP A 176 20.81 5.57 -25.46
C ASP A 176 22.07 6.35 -25.84
N TYR A 177 22.15 7.64 -25.51
CA TYR A 177 23.36 8.42 -25.78
C TYR A 177 24.58 7.90 -25.01
N LEU A 178 24.38 7.25 -23.85
CA LEU A 178 25.47 6.66 -23.07
C LEU A 178 26.19 5.56 -23.85
N ARG A 179 25.48 4.82 -24.71
CA ARG A 179 26.10 3.79 -25.57
C ARG A 179 27.22 4.36 -26.43
N ARG A 180 27.11 5.63 -26.84
CA ARG A 180 28.10 6.31 -27.69
C ARG A 180 29.14 7.07 -26.87
N LEU A 181 28.70 7.77 -25.82
CA LEU A 181 29.57 8.67 -25.06
C LEU A 181 30.39 7.96 -23.99
N ASN A 182 29.83 6.94 -23.35
CA ASN A 182 30.49 6.17 -22.30
C ASN A 182 29.91 4.74 -22.24
N PRO A 183 30.41 3.82 -23.08
CA PRO A 183 29.91 2.44 -23.14
C PRO A 183 30.05 1.68 -21.82
N GLU A 184 31.10 1.94 -21.05
CA GLU A 184 31.31 1.32 -19.74
C GLU A 184 30.22 1.75 -18.75
N LEU A 185 29.93 3.05 -18.67
CA LEU A 185 28.83 3.58 -17.84
C LEU A 185 27.48 3.04 -18.30
N TYR A 186 27.24 2.91 -19.61
CA TYR A 186 26.03 2.30 -20.14
C TYR A 186 25.87 0.85 -19.66
N GLN A 187 26.96 0.06 -19.69
CA GLN A 187 26.95 -1.33 -19.20
C GLN A 187 26.69 -1.39 -17.68
N GLN A 188 27.28 -0.49 -16.91
CA GLN A 188 27.05 -0.40 -15.47
C GLN A 188 25.58 -0.06 -15.14
N GLU A 189 24.98 0.91 -15.84
CA GLU A 189 23.57 1.26 -15.64
C GLU A 189 22.64 0.12 -16.09
N CYS A 190 22.95 -0.57 -17.18
CA CYS A 190 22.23 -1.80 -17.57
C CYS A 190 22.24 -2.85 -16.44
N GLN A 191 23.40 -3.10 -15.86
CA GLN A 191 23.55 -4.08 -14.78
C GLN A 191 22.78 -3.67 -13.53
N ARG A 192 22.88 -2.40 -13.13
CA ARG A 192 22.12 -1.85 -12.01
C ARG A 192 20.61 -1.96 -12.20
N MET A 193 20.13 -1.77 -13.42
CA MET A 193 18.72 -1.94 -13.74
C MET A 193 18.28 -3.39 -13.67
N ARG A 194 19.07 -4.34 -14.18
CA ARG A 194 18.78 -5.78 -14.04
C ARG A 194 18.63 -6.18 -12.57
N GLU A 195 19.54 -5.72 -11.71
CA GLU A 195 19.46 -5.96 -10.26
C GLU A 195 18.20 -5.37 -9.64
N ARG A 196 17.83 -4.14 -10.04
CA ARG A 196 16.59 -3.48 -9.58
C ARG A 196 15.32 -4.22 -10.02
N PHE A 197 15.27 -4.71 -11.26
CA PHE A 197 14.14 -5.51 -11.74
C PHE A 197 14.07 -6.86 -11.04
N GLY A 198 15.20 -7.52 -10.79
CA GLY A 198 15.25 -8.73 -9.96
C GLY A 198 14.74 -8.48 -8.53
N GLU A 199 15.11 -7.34 -7.93
CA GLU A 199 14.55 -6.94 -6.64
C GLU A 199 13.05 -6.61 -6.72
N ALA A 200 12.61 -5.98 -7.81
CA ALA A 200 11.19 -5.69 -8.05
C ALA A 200 10.34 -6.96 -8.12
N VAL A 201 10.83 -8.03 -8.77
CA VAL A 201 10.18 -9.36 -8.75
C VAL A 201 9.99 -9.82 -7.30
N ARG A 202 11.05 -9.80 -6.50
CA ARG A 202 11.00 -10.24 -5.10
C ARG A 202 10.06 -9.38 -4.25
N LEU A 203 10.03 -8.06 -4.47
CA LEU A 203 9.10 -7.15 -3.80
C LEU A 203 7.64 -7.42 -4.20
N ALA A 204 7.40 -7.74 -5.47
CA ALA A 204 6.08 -8.11 -5.96
C ALA A 204 5.59 -9.40 -5.32
N GLU A 205 6.44 -10.44 -5.28
CA GLU A 205 6.15 -11.70 -4.58
C GLU A 205 5.85 -11.46 -3.10
N GLU A 206 6.71 -10.74 -2.38
CA GLU A 206 6.52 -10.43 -0.96
C GLU A 206 5.19 -9.70 -0.72
N ALA A 207 4.85 -8.74 -1.58
CA ALA A 207 3.59 -8.00 -1.51
C ALA A 207 2.39 -8.92 -1.74
N PHE A 208 2.42 -9.80 -2.76
CA PHE A 208 1.34 -10.74 -3.05
C PHE A 208 1.19 -11.79 -1.95
N THR A 209 2.28 -12.40 -1.48
CA THR A 209 2.24 -13.41 -0.41
C THR A 209 1.67 -12.79 0.87
N SER A 210 2.13 -11.59 1.25
CA SER A 210 1.64 -10.89 2.45
C SER A 210 0.18 -10.52 2.34
N GLU A 211 -0.26 -10.10 1.17
CA GLU A 211 -1.65 -9.74 0.94
C GLU A 211 -2.57 -10.96 0.93
N LEU A 212 -2.17 -12.05 0.28
CA LEU A 212 -2.89 -13.32 0.31
C LEU A 212 -3.02 -13.83 1.74
N ALA A 213 -1.93 -13.87 2.52
CA ALA A 213 -1.95 -14.30 3.90
C ALA A 213 -2.91 -13.47 4.76
N ARG A 214 -2.89 -12.14 4.61
CA ARG A 214 -3.84 -11.25 5.29
C ARG A 214 -5.29 -11.53 4.88
N LEU A 215 -5.57 -11.75 3.61
CA LEU A 215 -6.93 -12.02 3.11
C LEU A 215 -7.44 -13.38 3.58
N VAL A 216 -6.61 -14.43 3.49
CA VAL A 216 -6.94 -15.78 3.97
C VAL A 216 -7.14 -15.76 5.48
N SER A 217 -6.21 -15.17 6.24
CA SER A 217 -6.33 -15.01 7.70
C SER A 217 -7.60 -14.27 8.10
N HIS A 218 -7.93 -13.18 7.38
CA HIS A 218 -9.17 -12.47 7.64
C HIS A 218 -10.40 -13.34 7.33
N LEU A 219 -10.39 -14.10 6.24
CA LEU A 219 -11.50 -14.98 5.89
C LEU A 219 -11.67 -16.09 6.93
N THR A 220 -10.60 -16.81 7.29
CA THR A 220 -10.64 -17.88 8.31
C THR A 220 -11.13 -17.33 9.65
N GLU A 221 -10.65 -16.17 10.07
CA GLU A 221 -11.08 -15.49 11.29
C GLU A 221 -12.58 -15.17 11.29
N ARG A 222 -13.16 -14.80 10.14
CA ARG A 222 -14.59 -14.49 10.02
C ARG A 222 -15.46 -15.75 9.92
N LEU A 223 -14.93 -16.85 9.37
CA LEU A 223 -15.68 -18.10 9.19
C LEU A 223 -15.63 -19.01 10.44
N ALA A 224 -14.54 -18.99 11.21
CA ALA A 224 -14.32 -19.80 12.40
C ALA A 224 -15.12 -19.29 13.62
N GLY A 225 -16.46 -19.27 13.55
CA GLY A 225 -17.34 -18.86 14.66
C GLY A 225 -16.89 -19.32 16.06
N THR A 226 -17.09 -18.44 17.05
CA THR A 226 -16.46 -18.29 18.38
C THR A 226 -16.20 -19.47 19.32
N GLU A 227 -15.13 -19.31 20.12
CA GLU A 227 -14.95 -19.83 21.50
C GLU A 227 -15.77 -19.05 22.57
N ASP A 228 -16.13 -17.78 22.34
CA ASP A 228 -16.81 -16.83 23.27
C ASP A 228 -18.33 -16.57 23.04
N GLY A 229 -19.04 -17.40 22.28
CA GLY A 229 -20.52 -17.38 22.25
C GLY A 229 -21.25 -16.23 21.51
N LYS A 230 -20.57 -15.38 20.71
CA LYS A 230 -21.24 -14.42 19.80
C LYS A 230 -20.66 -14.50 18.37
N PRO A 231 -21.47 -14.75 17.33
CA PRO A 231 -20.96 -14.92 15.97
C PRO A 231 -20.24 -13.67 15.46
N LYS A 232 -19.00 -13.83 14.96
CA LYS A 232 -18.29 -12.75 14.26
C LYS A 232 -19.08 -12.38 13.00
N ILE A 233 -19.27 -11.08 12.77
CA ILE A 233 -20.03 -10.58 11.61
C ILE A 233 -19.25 -10.92 10.33
N PHE A 234 -19.82 -11.78 9.50
CA PHE A 234 -19.33 -12.12 8.16
C PHE A 234 -19.91 -11.16 7.11
N ARG A 235 -19.04 -10.39 6.45
CA ARG A 235 -19.39 -9.38 5.44
C ARG A 235 -19.02 -9.86 4.03
N ASP A 236 -19.77 -9.39 3.03
CA ASP A 236 -19.53 -9.74 1.60
C ASP A 236 -18.14 -9.36 1.12
N SER A 237 -17.57 -8.30 1.72
CA SER A 237 -16.22 -7.83 1.44
C SER A 237 -15.15 -8.90 1.69
N ALA A 238 -15.38 -9.89 2.56
CA ALA A 238 -14.39 -10.94 2.81
C ALA A 238 -14.13 -11.80 1.57
N VAL A 239 -15.18 -12.12 0.79
CA VAL A 239 -15.08 -12.90 -0.45
C VAL A 239 -14.73 -11.99 -1.63
N THR A 240 -15.36 -10.80 -1.70
CA THR A 240 -15.14 -9.84 -2.78
C THR A 240 -13.66 -9.42 -2.86
N ASN A 241 -13.03 -9.09 -1.73
CA ASN A 241 -11.62 -8.71 -1.68
C ASN A 241 -10.67 -9.83 -2.14
N LEU A 242 -11.03 -11.11 -1.94
CA LEU A 242 -10.24 -12.24 -2.43
C LEU A 242 -10.36 -12.39 -3.95
N ASN A 243 -11.57 -12.25 -4.49
CA ASN A 243 -11.78 -12.27 -5.94
C ASN A 243 -11.03 -11.11 -6.63
N GLU A 244 -11.13 -9.89 -6.09
CA GLU A 244 -10.37 -8.73 -6.58
C GLU A 244 -8.85 -8.98 -6.53
N PHE A 245 -8.36 -9.59 -5.45
CA PHE A 245 -6.97 -9.99 -5.34
C PHE A 245 -6.57 -10.99 -6.43
N PHE A 246 -7.38 -12.01 -6.72
CA PHE A 246 -7.07 -13.01 -7.74
C PHE A 246 -7.01 -12.43 -9.16
N GLU A 247 -7.92 -11.52 -9.49
CA GLU A 247 -7.88 -10.85 -10.78
C GLU A 247 -6.63 -9.98 -10.91
N ARG A 248 -6.30 -9.20 -9.86
CA ARG A 248 -5.07 -8.41 -9.85
C ARG A 248 -3.80 -9.26 -9.89
N PHE A 249 -3.76 -10.38 -9.18
CA PHE A 249 -2.65 -11.31 -9.22
C PHE A 249 -2.48 -11.84 -10.65
N ARG A 250 -3.56 -12.28 -11.30
CA ARG A 250 -3.53 -12.76 -12.68
C ARG A 250 -3.00 -11.71 -13.66
N GLU A 251 -3.39 -10.45 -13.48
CA GLU A 251 -2.98 -9.37 -14.39
C GLU A 251 -1.54 -8.95 -14.22
N LEU A 252 -1.03 -8.93 -12.98
CA LEU A 252 0.29 -8.35 -12.67
C LEU A 252 1.39 -9.39 -12.42
N ASN A 253 1.04 -10.66 -12.23
CA ASN A 253 2.01 -11.71 -11.99
C ASN A 253 2.84 -12.00 -13.24
N VAL A 254 4.14 -12.22 -13.04
CA VAL A 254 5.09 -12.60 -14.10
C VAL A 254 5.54 -14.05 -14.00
N GLY A 255 4.89 -14.86 -13.14
CA GLY A 255 5.17 -16.30 -13.02
C GLY A 255 6.54 -16.58 -12.40
N SER A 256 6.93 -15.78 -11.39
CA SER A 256 8.25 -15.92 -10.75
C SER A 256 8.28 -16.94 -9.62
N SER A 257 7.12 -17.42 -9.16
CA SER A 257 7.01 -18.36 -8.05
C SER A 257 5.88 -19.38 -8.25
N ASP A 258 6.26 -20.59 -8.66
CA ASP A 258 5.35 -21.74 -8.81
C ASP A 258 4.56 -22.04 -7.52
N GLU A 259 5.20 -21.84 -6.36
CA GLU A 259 4.58 -22.10 -5.07
C GLU A 259 3.48 -21.08 -4.76
N LEU A 260 3.75 -19.79 -5.00
CA LEU A 260 2.73 -18.75 -4.86
C LEU A 260 1.58 -18.96 -5.84
N ASP A 261 1.89 -19.34 -7.08
CA ASP A 261 0.88 -19.67 -8.10
C ASP A 261 -0.02 -20.83 -7.68
N ARG A 262 0.55 -21.89 -7.10
CA ARG A 262 -0.22 -23.02 -6.53
C ARG A 262 -1.12 -22.57 -5.39
N LEU A 263 -0.61 -21.79 -4.44
CA LEU A 263 -1.39 -21.30 -3.30
C LEU A 263 -2.55 -20.40 -3.72
N VAL A 264 -2.31 -19.51 -4.69
CA VAL A 264 -3.37 -18.68 -5.29
C VAL A 264 -4.41 -19.56 -5.98
N SER A 265 -3.98 -20.55 -6.76
CA SER A 265 -4.87 -21.50 -7.43
C SER A 265 -5.73 -22.31 -6.45
N ASP A 266 -5.12 -22.83 -5.37
CA ASP A 266 -5.83 -23.57 -4.34
C ASP A 266 -6.86 -22.69 -3.61
N ALA A 267 -6.46 -21.49 -3.20
CA ALA A 267 -7.38 -20.54 -2.56
C ALA A 267 -8.54 -20.16 -3.50
N ARG A 268 -8.25 -19.92 -4.79
CA ARG A 268 -9.27 -19.62 -5.80
C ARG A 268 -10.24 -20.78 -6.00
N ARG A 269 -9.76 -22.01 -6.03
CA ARG A 269 -10.60 -23.22 -6.15
C ARG A 269 -11.59 -23.32 -5.00
N VAL A 270 -11.14 -23.06 -3.77
CA VAL A 270 -11.97 -23.17 -2.56
C VAL A 270 -13.11 -22.16 -2.56
N ILE A 271 -12.89 -20.92 -3.02
CA ILE A 271 -13.95 -19.89 -3.03
C ILE A 271 -14.75 -19.82 -4.35
N ARG A 272 -14.36 -20.59 -5.36
CA ARG A 272 -14.99 -20.53 -6.68
C ARG A 272 -16.48 -20.88 -6.56
N GLY A 273 -17.34 -19.98 -7.02
CA GLY A 273 -18.80 -20.16 -6.97
C GLY A 273 -19.42 -20.04 -5.57
N VAL A 274 -18.63 -19.62 -4.58
CA VAL A 274 -19.11 -19.37 -3.22
C VAL A 274 -19.63 -17.95 -3.11
N GLU A 275 -20.94 -17.79 -2.99
CA GLU A 275 -21.55 -16.50 -2.71
C GLU A 275 -21.53 -16.21 -1.19
N PRO A 276 -21.33 -14.95 -0.78
CA PRO A 276 -21.36 -14.58 0.63
C PRO A 276 -22.64 -14.99 1.35
N GLN A 277 -23.78 -14.91 0.66
CA GLN A 277 -25.07 -15.29 1.21
C GLN A 277 -25.16 -16.80 1.47
N THR A 278 -24.63 -17.64 0.57
CA THR A 278 -24.57 -19.09 0.80
C THR A 278 -23.73 -19.46 2.02
N LEU A 279 -22.64 -18.71 2.30
CA LEU A 279 -21.85 -18.89 3.53
C LEU A 279 -22.58 -18.44 4.80
N ARG A 280 -23.54 -17.51 4.69
CA ARG A 280 -24.41 -17.12 5.80
C ARG A 280 -25.42 -18.22 6.11
N ASP A 281 -26.00 -18.80 5.06
CA ASP A 281 -27.14 -19.70 5.14
C ASP A 281 -26.72 -21.16 5.40
N SER A 282 -25.50 -21.55 5.03
CA SER A 282 -24.98 -22.91 5.20
C SER A 282 -23.80 -22.98 6.17
N SER A 283 -24.04 -23.55 7.36
CA SER A 283 -22.99 -23.82 8.36
C SER A 283 -21.98 -24.88 7.88
N THR A 284 -22.44 -25.88 7.12
CA THR A 284 -21.59 -26.94 6.57
C THR A 284 -20.63 -26.41 5.52
N LEU A 285 -21.12 -25.59 4.57
CA LEU A 285 -20.27 -24.93 3.57
C LEU A 285 -19.28 -23.97 4.25
N ARG A 286 -19.73 -23.20 5.24
CA ARG A 286 -18.87 -22.33 6.04
C ARG A 286 -17.72 -23.08 6.68
N GLN A 287 -18.01 -24.21 7.34
CA GLN A 287 -16.99 -25.03 7.99
C GLN A 287 -16.02 -25.64 6.99
N HIS A 288 -16.51 -26.10 5.84
CA HIS A 288 -15.68 -26.63 4.76
C HIS A 288 -14.71 -25.58 4.23
N VAL A 289 -15.20 -24.40 3.85
CA VAL A 289 -14.37 -23.29 3.35
C VAL A 289 -13.37 -22.82 4.42
N ALA A 290 -13.78 -22.75 5.70
CA ALA A 290 -12.88 -22.42 6.79
C ALA A 290 -11.73 -23.43 6.92
N THR A 291 -12.03 -24.72 6.80
CA THR A 291 -11.05 -25.81 6.94
C THR A 291 -10.03 -25.77 5.79
N GLU A 292 -10.50 -25.64 4.56
CA GLU A 292 -9.63 -25.56 3.38
C GLU A 292 -8.78 -24.28 3.38
N MET A 293 -9.35 -23.14 3.77
CA MET A 293 -8.60 -21.88 3.89
C MET A 293 -7.56 -21.92 5.01
N SER A 294 -7.84 -22.59 6.13
CA SER A 294 -6.85 -22.78 7.20
C SER A 294 -5.65 -23.63 6.75
N ARG A 295 -5.86 -24.59 5.83
CA ARG A 295 -4.75 -25.35 5.22
C ARG A 295 -3.87 -24.43 4.37
N VAL A 296 -4.47 -23.61 3.50
CA VAL A 296 -3.74 -22.60 2.70
C VAL A 296 -2.99 -21.64 3.62
N GLN A 297 -3.62 -21.18 4.71
CA GLN A 297 -3.01 -20.31 5.70
C GLN A 297 -1.76 -20.94 6.34
N SER A 298 -1.83 -22.22 6.71
CA SER A 298 -0.71 -22.92 7.36
C SER A 298 0.51 -23.03 6.45
N VAL A 299 0.30 -23.26 5.15
CA VAL A 299 1.39 -23.29 4.16
C VAL A 299 1.98 -21.88 3.97
N LEU A 300 1.13 -20.85 3.89
CA LEU A 300 1.58 -19.45 3.83
C LEU A 300 2.40 -19.03 5.05
N ASP A 301 1.97 -19.43 6.25
CA ASP A 301 2.70 -19.12 7.49
C ASP A 301 4.08 -19.79 7.50
N GLY A 302 4.20 -21.03 7.00
CA GLY A 302 5.49 -21.70 6.79
C GLY A 302 6.44 -20.88 5.90
N LEU A 303 5.93 -20.34 4.79
CA LEU A 303 6.73 -19.50 3.87
C LEU A 303 7.29 -18.23 4.53
N PHE A 304 6.61 -17.68 5.53
CA PHE A 304 7.12 -16.51 6.27
C PHE A 304 8.15 -16.86 7.33
N VAL A 305 8.15 -18.09 7.86
CA VAL A 305 9.12 -18.56 8.85
C VAL A 305 10.48 -18.82 8.19
N ASP A 306 10.47 -19.39 6.98
CA ASP A 306 11.70 -19.72 6.24
C ASP A 306 12.34 -18.51 5.54
N ARG A 307 11.63 -17.38 5.47
CA ARG A 307 12.17 -16.12 4.92
C ARG A 307 12.85 -15.31 6.03
N PRO A 308 14.14 -14.92 5.90
CA PRO A 308 14.81 -14.09 6.88
C PRO A 308 14.07 -12.75 7.01
N ARG A 309 13.57 -12.46 8.23
CA ARG A 309 12.94 -11.17 8.56
C ARG A 309 13.93 -10.05 8.26
N ARG A 310 13.51 -9.10 7.40
CA ARG A 310 14.33 -7.99 6.89
C ARG A 310 15.15 -7.30 8.00
N ASN A 311 16.47 -7.31 7.85
CA ASN A 311 17.37 -6.48 8.62
C ASN A 311 17.28 -5.04 8.08
N ILE A 312 16.66 -4.12 8.84
CA ILE A 312 16.54 -2.71 8.45
C ILE A 312 17.89 -2.03 8.72
N LEU A 313 18.88 -2.27 7.86
CA LEU A 313 20.10 -1.47 7.83
C LEU A 313 19.83 -0.24 6.97
N ARG A 314 19.48 0.88 7.63
CA ARG A 314 19.57 2.21 7.03
C ARG A 314 21.05 2.45 6.65
N ARG A 315 21.35 2.60 5.37
CA ARG A 315 22.65 3.12 4.93
C ARG A 315 22.83 4.55 5.48
N PRO A 316 23.96 4.88 6.13
CA PRO A 316 24.28 6.26 6.42
C PRO A 316 24.54 7.02 5.11
N ARG A 317 24.21 8.32 5.13
CA ARG A 317 24.42 9.26 4.03
C ARG A 317 25.89 9.41 3.66
#